data_AF-A0A836GYJ8-F1
#
_entry.id   AF-A0A836GYJ8-F1
#
_cell.length_a   1.000
_cell.length_b   1.000
_cell.length_c   1.000
_cell.angle_alpha   90.00
_cell.angle_beta   90.00
_cell.angle_gamma   90.00
#
_symmetry.space_group_name_H-M   'P 1'
#
loop_
_entity.id
_entity.type
_entity.pdbx_description
1 polymer ?
#
loop_
_entity_poly.entity_id
_entity_poly.type
_entity_poly.pdbx_seq_one_letter_code
_entity_poly.pdbx_strand_id
1 'polypeptide(L)'
;MPSQVHVDPMAHSASNSSDVSSSEVDMIAVMTEMTVAERRRVYALQGLLKEYYAVRQRMRAEIAALANECAAENQKLFSARKDIVTGARDITVEEMQRIGSTAAPASPEKQDAAPAKKGVKLVDPVDEKQNSALVEAAASPSGGIPAFWLTAMSNSEAVSSIITEKDRDALMHLVDIERGFVEGDPEKGDRLVFHFSPNDYFTNETLTKEYHTEYDEDHGEPRITDVVGCDIDWKSSKKNLTVTVKQKKQRNKKTGQMRVVEREEPCKSFFNFFSPPNPDDDDDEDSTDDDFLEQEMEMDVEVGTALAQEVVPRAIFYYTGEAVVETGKKLREQFDFGNEESDEEDDDDDDDDDEDEDEAAAGASKFRNIVRQRGGGTTPGGRGGRGGAAGQQPPQQECKQQ
;
A
#
# COMPACT_ATOMS: atom_id res chain seq x y z
N MET A 1 9.08 -65.66 -16.30
CA MET A 1 8.80 -64.54 -17.21
C MET A 1 7.28 -64.43 -17.31
N PRO A 2 6.61 -63.57 -16.52
CA PRO A 2 5.18 -63.39 -16.69
C PRO A 2 4.92 -62.55 -17.94
N SER A 3 3.96 -63.01 -18.74
CA SER A 3 3.49 -62.43 -19.99
C SER A 3 2.98 -61.00 -19.77
N GLN A 4 3.52 -60.03 -20.52
CA GLN A 4 2.96 -58.69 -20.62
C GLN A 4 1.58 -58.79 -21.29
N VAL A 5 0.54 -58.59 -20.49
CA VAL A 5 -0.83 -58.48 -20.98
C VAL A 5 -0.94 -57.17 -21.75
N HIS A 6 -1.27 -57.29 -23.03
CA HIS A 6 -1.61 -56.19 -23.91
C HIS A 6 -2.89 -55.52 -23.41
N VAL A 7 -2.79 -54.28 -22.91
CA VAL A 7 -3.96 -53.47 -22.58
C VAL A 7 -4.11 -52.42 -23.67
N ASP A 8 -5.15 -52.58 -24.48
CA ASP A 8 -5.51 -51.66 -25.55
C ASP A 8 -6.31 -50.50 -24.92
N PRO A 9 -5.84 -49.24 -24.96
CA PRO A 9 -6.54 -48.13 -24.34
C PRO A 9 -7.48 -47.49 -25.36
N MET A 10 -8.53 -48.21 -25.76
CA MET A 10 -9.67 -47.62 -26.45
C MET A 10 -10.97 -48.19 -25.89
N ALA A 11 -11.39 -47.62 -24.77
CA ALA A 11 -12.78 -47.53 -24.40
C ALA A 11 -13.01 -46.10 -23.92
N HIS A 12 -13.53 -45.25 -24.82
CA HIS A 12 -14.00 -43.91 -24.47
C HIS A 12 -15.10 -44.02 -23.42
N SER A 13 -14.82 -43.57 -22.19
CA SER A 13 -15.87 -43.07 -21.30
C SER A 13 -15.76 -41.55 -21.30
N ALA A 14 -16.66 -40.89 -22.02
CA ALA A 14 -16.85 -39.45 -21.94
C ALA A 14 -17.24 -39.08 -20.50
N SER A 15 -16.31 -38.50 -19.76
CA SER A 15 -16.60 -37.77 -18.53
C SER A 15 -16.62 -36.29 -18.90
N ASN A 16 -17.82 -35.75 -19.01
CA ASN A 16 -18.08 -34.35 -19.26
C ASN A 16 -17.71 -33.56 -17.99
N SER A 17 -16.58 -32.85 -18.01
CA SER A 17 -16.19 -31.88 -17.00
C SER A 17 -15.94 -30.56 -17.74
N SER A 18 -16.84 -29.62 -17.55
CA SER A 18 -16.79 -28.26 -18.08
C SER A 18 -15.95 -27.38 -17.18
N ASP A 19 -14.84 -26.82 -17.69
CA ASP A 19 -14.32 -25.48 -17.35
C ASP A 19 -13.13 -25.13 -18.29
N VAL A 20 -13.37 -24.39 -19.37
CA VAL A 20 -13.09 -22.95 -19.61
C VAL A 20 -11.59 -22.58 -19.71
N SER A 21 -11.19 -22.34 -20.96
CA SER A 21 -10.12 -21.44 -21.43
C SER A 21 -8.65 -21.74 -21.08
N SER A 22 -8.17 -22.93 -21.40
CA SER A 22 -6.80 -23.09 -21.89
C SER A 22 -6.85 -23.18 -23.40
N SER A 23 -5.89 -22.58 -24.13
CA SER A 23 -5.74 -22.83 -25.56
C SER A 23 -5.34 -24.30 -25.71
N GLU A 24 -6.36 -25.17 -25.76
CA GLU A 24 -6.19 -26.61 -25.79
C GLU A 24 -5.48 -26.95 -27.09
N VAL A 25 -4.15 -27.03 -27.01
CA VAL A 25 -3.31 -27.46 -28.12
C VAL A 25 -3.91 -28.78 -28.58
N ASP A 26 -4.40 -28.81 -29.81
CA ASP A 26 -5.08 -29.98 -30.36
C ASP A 26 -4.07 -31.12 -30.43
N MET A 27 -4.03 -31.89 -29.34
CA MET A 27 -3.19 -33.06 -29.15
C MET A 27 -3.42 -34.06 -30.27
N ILE A 28 -4.64 -34.13 -30.83
CA ILE A 28 -4.93 -35.00 -31.96
C ILE A 28 -4.21 -34.48 -33.19
N ALA A 29 -4.27 -33.18 -33.49
CA ALA A 29 -3.52 -32.57 -34.60
C ALA A 29 -1.99 -32.79 -34.45
N VAL A 30 -1.43 -32.54 -33.27
CA VAL A 30 0.01 -32.76 -32.97
C VAL A 30 0.40 -34.23 -33.15
N MET A 31 -0.48 -35.15 -32.76
CA MET A 31 -0.22 -36.59 -32.81
C MET A 31 -0.61 -37.26 -34.14
N THR A 32 -1.19 -36.52 -35.09
CA THR A 32 -1.70 -37.04 -36.36
C THR A 32 -0.57 -37.55 -37.26
N GLU A 33 0.56 -36.83 -37.31
CA GLU A 33 1.72 -37.23 -38.11
C GLU A 33 2.65 -38.25 -37.41
N MET A 34 2.37 -38.57 -36.14
CA MET A 34 3.19 -39.48 -35.35
C MET A 34 2.87 -40.95 -35.66
N THR A 35 3.84 -41.83 -35.46
CA THR A 35 3.59 -43.28 -35.43
C THR A 35 2.84 -43.68 -34.14
N VAL A 36 2.22 -44.86 -34.14
CA VAL A 36 1.56 -45.41 -32.94
C VAL A 36 2.55 -45.55 -31.77
N ALA A 37 3.80 -45.92 -32.06
CA ALA A 37 4.83 -46.08 -31.05
C ALA A 37 5.21 -44.74 -30.41
N GLU A 38 5.33 -43.68 -31.20
CA GLU A 38 5.61 -42.33 -30.72
C GLU A 38 4.43 -41.78 -29.91
N ARG A 39 3.19 -41.97 -30.37
CA ARG A 39 1.99 -41.60 -29.61
C ARG A 39 1.95 -42.23 -28.22
N ARG A 40 2.26 -43.54 -28.13
CA ARG A 40 2.34 -44.25 -26.84
C ARG A 40 3.40 -43.65 -25.91
N ARG A 41 4.53 -43.19 -26.45
CA ARG A 41 5.57 -42.52 -25.65
C ARG A 41 5.09 -41.17 -25.14
N VAL A 42 4.40 -40.37 -25.97
CA VAL A 42 3.79 -39.10 -25.53
C VAL A 42 2.80 -39.32 -24.39
N TYR A 43 1.90 -40.30 -24.51
CA TYR A 43 0.98 -40.62 -23.43
C TYR A 43 1.70 -41.08 -22.15
N ALA A 44 2.78 -41.84 -22.27
CA ALA A 44 3.60 -42.20 -21.11
C ALA A 44 4.24 -40.97 -20.44
N LEU A 45 4.73 -40.00 -21.23
CA LEU A 45 5.27 -38.74 -20.72
C LEU A 45 4.18 -37.89 -20.02
N GLN A 46 2.96 -37.83 -20.57
CA GLN A 46 1.83 -37.18 -19.90
C GLN A 46 1.47 -37.86 -18.57
N GLY A 47 1.60 -39.20 -18.49
CA GLY A 47 1.48 -39.93 -17.23
C GLY A 47 2.50 -39.47 -16.19
N LEU A 48 3.77 -39.33 -16.59
CA LEU A 48 4.83 -38.82 -15.70
C LEU A 48 4.57 -37.38 -15.26
N LEU A 49 4.03 -36.52 -16.15
CA LEU A 49 3.65 -35.16 -15.80
C LEU A 49 2.55 -35.14 -14.71
N LYS A 50 1.56 -36.04 -14.79
CA LYS A 50 0.54 -36.18 -13.72
C LYS A 50 1.14 -36.64 -12.40
N GLU A 51 2.10 -37.57 -12.43
CA GLU A 51 2.82 -38.00 -11.22
C GLU A 51 3.63 -36.85 -10.62
N TYR A 52 4.26 -36.01 -11.45
CA TYR A 52 4.96 -34.81 -11.01
C TYR A 52 4.02 -33.84 -10.28
N TYR A 53 2.85 -33.53 -10.84
CA TYR A 53 1.86 -32.67 -10.18
C TYR A 53 1.37 -33.24 -8.86
N ALA A 54 1.15 -34.56 -8.77
CA ALA A 54 0.77 -35.20 -7.51
C ALA A 54 1.84 -35.07 -6.42
N VAL A 55 3.14 -35.10 -6.78
CA VAL A 55 4.24 -34.83 -5.84
C VAL A 55 4.24 -33.36 -5.42
N ARG A 56 4.05 -32.41 -6.35
CA ARG A 56 3.97 -30.98 -6.01
C ARG A 56 2.80 -30.67 -5.09
N GLN A 57 1.62 -31.24 -5.34
CA GLN A 57 0.44 -31.05 -4.50
C GLN A 57 0.71 -31.53 -3.06
N ARG A 58 1.40 -32.67 -2.89
CA ARG A 58 1.80 -33.13 -1.56
C ARG A 58 2.76 -32.15 -0.89
N MET A 59 3.77 -31.65 -1.62
CA MET A 59 4.71 -30.65 -1.10
C MET A 59 3.97 -29.38 -0.65
N ARG A 60 3.02 -28.88 -1.44
CA ARG A 60 2.20 -27.71 -1.07
C ARG A 60 1.39 -27.97 0.20
N ALA A 61 0.72 -29.12 0.30
CA ALA A 61 -0.02 -29.50 1.50
C ALA A 61 0.87 -29.60 2.76
N GLU A 62 2.10 -30.12 2.62
CA GLU A 62 3.06 -30.15 3.74
C GLU A 62 3.55 -28.75 4.14
N ILE A 63 3.82 -27.87 3.16
CA ILE A 63 4.16 -26.46 3.42
C ILE A 63 2.99 -25.73 4.10
N ALA A 64 1.76 -25.96 3.64
CA ALA A 64 0.55 -25.36 4.20
C ALA A 64 0.34 -25.78 5.67
N ALA A 65 0.54 -27.06 5.96
CA ALA A 65 0.47 -27.57 7.34
C ALA A 65 1.52 -26.89 8.24
N LEU A 66 2.77 -26.78 7.77
CA LEU A 66 3.84 -26.11 8.52
C LEU A 66 3.57 -24.61 8.68
N ALA A 67 3.08 -23.94 7.65
CA ALA A 67 2.73 -22.53 7.69
C ALA A 67 1.66 -22.25 8.76
N ASN A 68 0.65 -23.12 8.89
CA ASN A 68 -0.35 -23.05 9.94
C ASN A 68 0.24 -23.24 11.35
N GLU A 69 1.15 -24.19 11.53
CA GLU A 69 1.86 -24.38 12.79
C GLU A 69 2.66 -23.13 13.18
N CYS A 70 3.46 -22.60 12.25
CA CYS A 70 4.23 -21.38 12.45
C CYS A 70 3.33 -20.16 12.72
N ALA A 71 2.18 -20.04 12.03
CA ALA A 71 1.22 -18.97 12.26
C ALA A 71 0.67 -19.03 13.70
N ALA A 72 0.33 -20.22 14.21
CA ALA A 72 -0.14 -20.39 15.57
C ALA A 72 0.92 -20.04 16.63
N GLU A 73 2.20 -20.32 16.36
CA GLU A 73 3.31 -19.90 17.23
C GLU A 73 3.54 -18.39 17.19
N ASN A 74 3.57 -17.82 15.99
CA ASN A 74 3.73 -16.37 15.78
C ASN A 74 2.58 -15.59 16.43
N GLN A 75 1.34 -16.10 16.40
CA GLN A 75 0.21 -15.45 17.03
C GLN A 75 0.41 -15.25 18.54
N LYS A 76 1.12 -16.16 19.22
CA LYS A 76 1.46 -15.99 20.65
C LYS A 76 2.40 -14.80 20.85
N LEU A 77 3.38 -14.63 19.95
CA LEU A 77 4.30 -13.50 19.96
C LEU A 77 3.58 -12.18 19.65
N PHE A 78 2.70 -12.19 18.66
CA PHE A 78 1.94 -11.00 18.25
C PHE A 78 0.90 -10.58 19.29
N SER A 79 0.24 -11.53 19.96
CA SER A 79 -0.58 -11.23 21.14
C SER A 79 0.24 -10.59 22.25
N ALA A 80 1.43 -11.13 22.55
CA ALA A 80 2.31 -10.55 23.56
C ALA A 80 2.81 -9.14 23.17
N ARG A 81 3.03 -8.88 21.87
CA ARG A 81 3.32 -7.54 21.31
C ARG A 81 2.14 -6.60 21.50
N LYS A 82 0.93 -7.03 21.15
CA LYS A 82 -0.32 -6.25 21.34
C LYS A 82 -0.46 -5.80 22.78
N ASP A 83 -0.25 -6.70 23.74
CA ASP A 83 -0.34 -6.37 25.17
C ASP A 83 0.71 -5.33 25.59
N ILE A 84 1.93 -5.39 25.05
CA ILE A 84 2.97 -4.37 25.30
C ILE A 84 2.57 -3.04 24.66
N VAL A 85 2.20 -3.06 23.37
CA VAL A 85 1.85 -1.85 22.60
C VAL A 85 0.66 -1.13 23.22
N THR A 86 -0.30 -1.86 23.78
CA THR A 86 -1.47 -1.28 24.44
C THR A 86 -1.24 -0.92 25.90
N GLY A 87 -0.14 -1.37 26.51
CA GLY A 87 0.11 -1.23 27.94
C GLY A 87 -0.75 -2.15 28.82
N ALA A 88 -1.41 -3.16 28.22
CA ALA A 88 -2.22 -4.13 28.95
C ALA A 88 -1.38 -5.05 29.87
N ARG A 89 -0.08 -5.18 29.59
CA ARG A 89 0.88 -5.85 30.48
C ARG A 89 2.17 -5.05 30.60
N ASP A 90 2.85 -5.22 31.73
CA ASP A 90 4.17 -4.65 31.96
C ASP A 90 5.28 -5.49 31.29
N ILE A 91 6.45 -4.88 31.11
CA ILE A 91 7.64 -5.51 30.52
C ILE A 91 8.34 -6.34 31.60
N THR A 92 8.63 -7.61 31.29
CA THR A 92 9.34 -8.49 32.22
C THR A 92 10.85 -8.25 32.20
N VAL A 93 11.53 -8.54 33.31
CA VAL A 93 12.99 -8.44 33.41
C VAL A 93 13.70 -9.36 32.40
N GLU A 94 13.13 -10.54 32.17
CA GLU A 94 13.65 -11.49 31.18
C GLU A 94 13.56 -10.96 29.75
N GLU A 95 12.49 -10.23 29.41
CA GLU A 95 12.34 -9.59 28.09
C GLU A 95 13.40 -8.52 27.84
N MET A 96 13.71 -7.71 28.85
CA MET A 96 14.79 -6.71 28.76
C MET A 96 16.18 -7.36 28.63
N GLN A 97 16.39 -8.51 29.30
CA GLN A 97 17.65 -9.24 29.21
C GLN A 97 17.91 -9.86 27.84
N ARG A 98 16.86 -10.23 27.07
CA ARG A 98 17.02 -10.78 25.71
C ARG A 98 17.72 -9.84 24.74
N ILE A 99 17.60 -8.53 24.95
CA ILE A 99 18.30 -7.50 24.16
C ILE A 99 19.61 -7.03 24.81
N GLY A 100 20.02 -7.63 25.93
CA GLY A 100 21.19 -7.20 26.70
C GLY A 100 20.98 -5.88 27.47
N SER A 101 19.74 -5.41 27.62
CA SER A 101 19.42 -4.17 28.35
C SER A 101 19.24 -4.47 29.84
N THR A 102 20.20 -4.09 30.66
CA THR A 102 20.06 -4.12 32.13
C THR A 102 19.44 -2.81 32.61
N ALA A 103 18.13 -2.82 32.87
CA ALA A 103 17.48 -1.70 33.53
C ALA A 103 17.94 -1.63 35.00
N ALA A 104 18.92 -0.77 35.30
CA ALA A 104 19.01 -0.18 36.62
C ALA A 104 17.87 0.84 36.74
N PRO A 105 17.00 0.77 37.76
CA PRO A 105 15.97 1.79 37.96
C PRO A 105 16.68 3.13 38.22
N ALA A 106 16.42 4.12 37.36
CA ALA A 106 16.91 5.47 37.56
C ALA A 106 16.28 6.05 38.82
N SER A 107 17.01 6.00 39.93
CA SER A 107 16.78 6.92 41.06
C SER A 107 17.04 8.35 40.59
N PRO A 108 16.30 9.35 41.10
CA PRO A 108 16.46 10.73 40.67
C PRO A 108 17.68 11.34 41.37
N GLU A 109 18.87 11.13 40.82
CA GLU A 109 20.04 11.93 41.19
C GLU A 109 20.39 12.91 40.06
N LYS A 110 20.56 14.16 40.49
CA LYS A 110 20.84 15.35 39.68
C LYS A 110 22.06 15.11 38.79
N GLN A 111 21.91 15.28 37.49
CA GLN A 111 23.03 15.27 36.55
C GLN A 111 23.58 16.70 36.37
N ASP A 112 24.77 16.92 36.92
CA ASP A 112 25.67 17.98 36.48
C ASP A 112 26.23 17.67 35.10
N ALA A 113 26.37 18.72 34.29
CA ALA A 113 26.76 18.68 32.88
C ALA A 113 28.24 18.27 32.66
N ALA A 114 28.47 17.41 31.66
CA ALA A 114 29.77 17.23 31.01
C ALA A 114 29.60 16.74 29.54
N PRO A 115 30.55 17.04 28.63
CA PRO A 115 30.24 17.63 27.33
C PRO A 115 30.13 16.66 26.14
N ALA A 116 29.43 17.16 25.11
CA ALA A 116 29.14 16.52 23.84
C ALA A 116 30.38 16.08 23.04
N LYS A 117 30.31 14.88 22.45
CA LYS A 117 31.12 14.47 21.31
C LYS A 117 30.26 14.55 20.04
N LYS A 118 30.74 15.33 19.07
CA LYS A 118 30.14 15.53 17.75
C LYS A 118 30.20 14.23 16.94
N GLY A 119 29.02 13.74 16.55
CA GLY A 119 28.81 12.74 15.51
C GLY A 119 27.44 13.01 14.91
N VAL A 120 27.44 13.54 13.69
CA VAL A 120 26.33 13.69 12.71
C VAL A 120 24.91 13.68 13.27
N LYS A 121 24.29 14.86 13.34
CA LYS A 121 22.83 15.01 13.35
C LYS A 121 22.30 14.59 11.98
N LEU A 122 21.70 13.42 11.87
CA LEU A 122 20.75 13.15 10.80
C LEU A 122 19.39 13.71 11.25
N VAL A 123 18.78 14.46 10.35
CA VAL A 123 17.57 15.26 10.55
C VAL A 123 16.34 14.35 10.65
N ASP A 124 15.45 14.68 11.58
CA ASP A 124 14.10 14.13 11.76
C ASP A 124 13.32 14.01 10.43
N PRO A 125 12.51 12.95 10.29
CA PRO A 125 11.20 13.10 9.71
C PRO A 125 10.16 12.52 10.68
N VAL A 126 10.16 13.01 11.92
CA VAL A 126 8.98 12.91 12.79
C VAL A 126 8.59 14.35 13.07
N ASP A 127 7.40 14.72 12.60
CA ASP A 127 6.79 16.03 12.85
C ASP A 127 6.99 16.40 14.34
N GLU A 128 7.47 17.61 14.67
CA GLU A 128 7.69 18.03 16.07
C GLU A 128 6.42 17.80 16.93
N LYS A 129 5.25 17.84 16.29
CA LYS A 129 3.94 17.49 16.88
C LYS A 129 3.78 16.01 17.21
N GLN A 130 4.28 15.10 16.38
CA GLN A 130 4.27 13.66 16.66
C GLN A 130 5.25 13.32 17.79
N ASN A 131 6.43 13.93 17.81
CA ASN A 131 7.37 13.78 18.93
C ASN A 131 6.80 14.32 20.25
N SER A 132 6.09 15.46 20.24
CA SER A 132 5.40 15.94 21.45
C SER A 132 4.26 15.01 21.89
N ALA A 133 3.52 14.41 20.95
CA ALA A 133 2.45 13.46 21.26
C ALA A 133 3.01 12.14 21.85
N LEU A 134 4.15 11.66 21.35
CA LEU A 134 4.86 10.49 21.90
C LEU A 134 5.34 10.76 23.34
N VAL A 135 5.82 11.98 23.63
CA VAL A 135 6.24 12.39 24.99
C VAL A 135 5.05 12.55 25.93
N GLU A 136 3.94 13.13 25.46
CA GLU A 136 2.71 13.29 26.26
C GLU A 136 2.03 11.95 26.54
N ALA A 137 2.04 11.03 25.58
CA ALA A 137 1.40 9.73 25.76
C ALA A 137 2.31 8.71 26.44
N ALA A 138 3.64 8.88 26.44
CA ALA A 138 4.55 8.27 27.42
C ALA A 138 4.32 8.77 28.86
N ALA A 139 3.68 9.94 29.04
CA ALA A 139 3.23 10.46 30.33
C ALA A 139 1.79 10.04 30.68
N SER A 140 1.09 9.30 29.80
CA SER A 140 -0.24 8.77 30.06
C SER A 140 -0.18 7.60 31.07
N PRO A 141 -1.06 7.57 32.09
CA PRO A 141 -1.14 6.46 33.06
C PRO A 141 -1.52 5.09 32.48
N SER A 142 -1.79 4.99 31.16
CA SER A 142 -2.17 3.74 30.48
C SER A 142 -0.99 2.89 30.00
N GLY A 143 0.26 3.38 30.03
CA GLY A 143 1.47 2.57 29.87
C GLY A 143 1.76 1.97 28.48
N GLY A 144 0.96 2.25 27.44
CA GLY A 144 1.16 1.75 26.07
C GLY A 144 2.06 2.62 25.18
N ILE A 145 2.36 2.13 23.97
CA ILE A 145 3.13 2.83 22.94
C ILE A 145 2.18 3.59 22.00
N PRO A 146 2.15 4.93 22.05
CA PRO A 146 1.22 5.73 21.28
C PRO A 146 1.51 5.67 19.78
N ALA A 147 0.46 5.67 18.95
CA ALA A 147 0.55 5.71 17.49
C ALA A 147 1.47 4.62 16.87
N PHE A 148 1.69 3.50 17.56
CA PHE A 148 2.63 2.45 17.14
C PHE A 148 2.43 2.00 15.69
N TRP A 149 1.20 1.61 15.33
CA TRP A 149 0.90 1.13 13.98
C TRP A 149 0.92 2.22 12.93
N LEU A 150 0.43 3.42 13.23
CA LEU A 150 0.51 4.55 12.32
C LEU A 150 1.97 4.88 11.97
N THR A 151 2.85 4.92 12.98
CA THR A 151 4.28 5.15 12.77
C THR A 151 4.93 4.01 11.98
N ALA A 152 4.65 2.76 12.33
CA ALA A 152 5.17 1.60 11.61
C ALA A 152 4.74 1.60 10.13
N MET A 153 3.45 1.79 9.84
CA MET A 153 2.94 1.85 8.47
C MET A 153 3.50 3.05 7.69
N SER A 154 3.71 4.19 8.34
CA SER A 154 4.29 5.39 7.70
C SER A 154 5.75 5.19 7.29
N ASN A 155 6.46 4.24 7.91
CA ASN A 155 7.85 3.90 7.60
C ASN A 155 7.97 2.76 6.56
N SER A 156 6.85 2.21 6.09
CA SER A 156 6.82 1.28 4.96
C SER A 156 6.58 2.06 3.67
N GLU A 157 7.42 1.86 2.67
CA GLU A 157 7.32 2.56 1.37
C GLU A 157 5.95 2.32 0.72
N ALA A 158 5.57 1.05 0.53
CA ALA A 158 4.29 0.68 -0.07
C ALA A 158 3.10 1.26 0.73
N VAL A 159 3.05 1.03 2.04
CA VAL A 159 1.88 1.41 2.86
C VAL A 159 1.78 2.93 3.05
N SER A 160 2.91 3.64 3.20
CA SER A 160 2.92 5.09 3.37
C SER A 160 2.35 5.83 2.17
N SER A 161 2.46 5.26 0.96
CA SER A 161 2.00 5.86 -0.29
C SER A 161 0.48 6.08 -0.34
N ILE A 162 -0.29 5.26 0.39
CA ILE A 162 -1.75 5.34 0.43
C ILE A 162 -2.29 6.07 1.68
N ILE A 163 -1.43 6.39 2.65
CA ILE A 163 -1.82 7.12 3.86
C ILE A 163 -1.82 8.63 3.61
N THR A 164 -2.98 9.27 3.76
CA THR A 164 -3.10 10.73 3.66
C THR A 164 -3.12 11.41 5.04
N GLU A 165 -2.93 12.73 5.06
CA GLU A 165 -2.97 13.52 6.30
C GLU A 165 -4.31 13.41 7.04
N LYS A 166 -5.42 13.24 6.30
CA LYS A 166 -6.78 13.12 6.88
C LYS A 166 -6.98 11.79 7.62
N ASP A 167 -6.24 10.75 7.23
CA ASP A 167 -6.38 9.40 7.76
C ASP A 167 -5.68 9.25 9.11
N ARG A 168 -4.65 10.07 9.37
CA ARG A 168 -3.76 9.95 10.54
C ARG A 168 -4.52 9.93 11.85
N ASP A 169 -5.52 10.79 12.04
CA ASP A 169 -6.29 10.87 13.29
C ASP A 169 -7.10 9.58 13.55
N ALA A 170 -7.75 9.03 12.52
CA ALA A 170 -8.44 7.75 12.64
C ALA A 170 -7.45 6.58 12.85
N LEU A 171 -6.30 6.61 12.18
CA LEU A 171 -5.25 5.59 12.34
C LEU A 171 -4.53 5.64 13.70
N MET A 172 -4.61 6.75 14.45
CA MET A 172 -4.13 6.77 15.85
C MET A 172 -4.93 5.80 16.75
N HIS A 173 -6.15 5.45 16.35
CA HIS A 173 -6.98 4.49 17.08
C HIS A 173 -6.71 3.04 16.71
N LEU A 174 -5.80 2.76 15.76
CA LEU A 174 -5.42 1.41 15.35
C LEU A 174 -4.57 0.75 16.45
N VAL A 175 -5.10 -0.33 17.02
CA VAL A 175 -4.56 -1.03 18.19
C VAL A 175 -3.69 -2.21 17.77
N ASP A 176 -4.12 -2.96 16.76
CA ASP A 176 -3.43 -4.15 16.28
C ASP A 176 -3.75 -4.42 14.81
N ILE A 177 -2.82 -5.07 14.13
CA ILE A 177 -3.05 -5.66 12.80
C ILE A 177 -2.71 -7.14 12.92
N GLU A 178 -3.74 -7.97 12.82
CA GLU A 178 -3.62 -9.42 12.84
C GLU A 178 -3.55 -9.95 11.41
N ARG A 179 -2.65 -10.89 11.18
CA ARG A 179 -2.58 -11.67 9.94
C ARG A 179 -3.08 -13.08 10.23
N GLY A 180 -3.95 -13.57 9.37
CA GLY A 180 -4.35 -14.97 9.28
C GLY A 180 -4.45 -15.41 7.83
N PHE A 181 -5.03 -16.59 7.62
CA PHE A 181 -5.30 -17.13 6.30
C PHE A 181 -6.81 -17.17 6.03
N VAL A 182 -7.18 -17.00 4.77
CA VAL A 182 -8.57 -17.17 4.31
C VAL A 182 -9.02 -18.59 4.64
N GLU A 183 -10.14 -18.71 5.36
CA GLU A 183 -10.67 -19.98 5.89
C GLU A 183 -9.67 -20.82 6.73
N GLY A 184 -8.58 -20.22 7.20
CA GLY A 184 -7.50 -20.93 7.91
C GLY A 184 -6.60 -21.79 7.00
N ASP A 185 -6.65 -21.57 5.69
CA ASP A 185 -5.85 -22.30 4.71
C ASP A 185 -4.88 -21.35 3.97
N PRO A 186 -3.56 -21.49 4.16
CA PRO A 186 -2.58 -20.63 3.49
C PRO A 186 -2.57 -20.80 1.97
N GLU A 187 -3.12 -21.89 1.42
CA GLU A 187 -3.27 -22.04 -0.03
C GLU A 187 -4.41 -21.19 -0.59
N LYS A 188 -5.37 -20.78 0.26
CA LYS A 188 -6.51 -19.94 -0.13
C LYS A 188 -6.23 -18.44 -0.01
N GLY A 189 -5.10 -18.07 0.58
CA GLY A 189 -4.61 -16.70 0.63
C GLY A 189 -4.62 -16.05 2.02
N ASP A 190 -4.31 -14.76 2.06
CA ASP A 190 -4.05 -14.01 3.28
C ASP A 190 -5.27 -13.19 3.72
N ARG A 191 -5.46 -13.10 5.04
CA ARG A 191 -6.48 -12.25 5.68
C ARG A 191 -5.82 -11.29 6.67
N LEU A 192 -6.09 -10.00 6.52
CA LEU A 192 -5.69 -8.95 7.44
C LEU A 192 -6.90 -8.46 8.24
N VAL A 193 -6.72 -8.32 9.55
CA VAL A 193 -7.74 -7.79 10.47
C VAL A 193 -7.15 -6.62 11.25
N PHE A 194 -7.68 -5.44 11.03
CA PHE A 194 -7.28 -4.18 11.66
C PHE A 194 -8.20 -3.92 12.84
N HIS A 195 -7.65 -3.90 14.05
CA HIS A 195 -8.40 -3.71 15.29
C HIS A 195 -8.33 -2.26 15.74
N PHE A 196 -9.48 -1.59 15.84
CA PHE A 196 -9.58 -0.20 16.25
C PHE A 196 -10.19 -0.07 17.65
N SER A 197 -9.64 0.86 18.43
CA SER A 197 -10.29 1.35 19.63
C SER A 197 -11.50 2.22 19.26
N PRO A 198 -12.47 2.42 20.18
CA PRO A 198 -13.57 3.35 19.96
C PRO A 198 -13.07 4.72 19.53
N ASN A 199 -13.55 5.21 18.38
CA ASN A 199 -13.07 6.43 17.74
C ASN A 199 -14.22 7.29 17.20
N ASP A 200 -13.94 8.51 16.73
CA ASP A 200 -14.97 9.46 16.27
C ASP A 200 -15.38 9.32 14.80
N TYR A 201 -14.81 8.35 14.08
CA TYR A 201 -14.92 8.23 12.63
C TYR A 201 -15.95 7.19 12.21
N PHE A 202 -15.83 5.98 12.71
CA PHE A 202 -16.66 4.83 12.36
C PHE A 202 -17.01 4.00 13.59
N THR A 203 -18.00 3.11 13.47
CA THR A 203 -18.43 2.24 14.58
C THR A 203 -17.78 0.86 14.57
N ASN A 204 -17.14 0.46 13.47
CA ASN A 204 -16.45 -0.83 13.38
C ASN A 204 -15.34 -0.94 14.43
N GLU A 205 -15.32 -2.06 15.15
CA GLU A 205 -14.20 -2.45 16.01
C GLU A 205 -13.08 -3.08 15.19
N THR A 206 -13.43 -3.73 14.08
CA THR A 206 -12.48 -4.35 13.15
C THR A 206 -12.81 -4.03 11.70
N LEU A 207 -11.76 -3.80 10.91
CA LEU A 207 -11.84 -3.75 9.44
C LEU A 207 -11.04 -4.91 8.86
N THR A 208 -11.52 -5.53 7.79
CA THR A 208 -10.92 -6.75 7.23
C THR A 208 -10.59 -6.56 5.76
N LYS A 209 -9.47 -7.16 5.34
CA LYS A 209 -9.06 -7.27 3.95
C LYS A 209 -8.61 -8.71 3.69
N GLU A 210 -9.11 -9.31 2.62
CA GLU A 210 -8.78 -10.68 2.22
C GLU A 210 -8.27 -10.69 0.78
N TYR A 211 -7.22 -11.46 0.55
CA TYR A 211 -6.68 -11.75 -0.78
C TYR A 211 -6.87 -13.23 -1.03
N HIS A 212 -7.84 -13.60 -1.86
CA HIS A 212 -8.14 -14.98 -2.20
C HIS A 212 -7.18 -15.44 -3.29
N THR A 213 -6.58 -16.60 -3.08
CA THR A 213 -5.54 -17.14 -3.93
C THR A 213 -5.91 -18.54 -4.37
N GLU A 214 -5.62 -18.85 -5.64
CA GLU A 214 -5.66 -20.21 -6.17
C GLU A 214 -4.32 -20.55 -6.80
N TYR A 215 -3.98 -21.84 -6.78
CA TYR A 215 -2.74 -22.29 -7.38
C TYR A 215 -2.92 -22.54 -8.87
N ASP A 216 -2.23 -21.75 -9.69
CA ASP A 216 -2.21 -21.94 -11.14
C ASP A 216 -1.26 -23.10 -11.48
N GLU A 217 -1.80 -24.24 -11.89
CA GLU A 217 -1.02 -25.42 -12.28
C GLU A 217 -0.29 -25.24 -13.63
N ASP A 218 -0.77 -24.32 -14.47
CA ASP A 218 -0.19 -24.04 -15.80
C ASP A 218 1.07 -23.16 -15.67
N HIS A 219 1.04 -22.17 -14.77
CA HIS A 219 2.16 -21.27 -14.49
C HIS A 219 3.01 -21.72 -13.29
N GLY A 220 2.47 -22.59 -12.44
CA GLY A 220 3.17 -23.16 -11.30
C GLY A 220 3.36 -22.19 -10.14
N GLU A 221 2.55 -21.13 -10.07
CA GLU A 221 2.58 -20.07 -9.07
C GLU A 221 1.18 -19.76 -8.53
N PRO A 222 1.06 -19.29 -7.28
CA PRO A 222 -0.22 -18.81 -6.76
C PRO A 222 -0.65 -17.54 -7.50
N ARG A 223 -1.95 -17.46 -7.85
CA ARG A 223 -2.58 -16.30 -8.46
C ARG A 223 -3.71 -15.79 -7.57
N ILE A 224 -3.78 -14.47 -7.43
CA ILE A 224 -4.90 -13.82 -6.73
C ILE A 224 -6.14 -13.92 -7.63
N THR A 225 -7.21 -14.49 -7.09
CA THR A 225 -8.49 -14.68 -7.79
C THR A 225 -9.53 -13.66 -7.37
N ASP A 226 -9.50 -13.20 -6.12
CA ASP A 226 -10.42 -12.20 -5.61
C ASP A 226 -9.76 -11.36 -4.50
N VAL A 227 -10.21 -10.12 -4.36
CA VAL A 227 -9.76 -9.19 -3.33
C VAL A 227 -11.00 -8.65 -2.63
N VAL A 228 -11.18 -9.04 -1.37
CA VAL A 228 -12.40 -8.74 -0.61
C VAL A 228 -12.09 -7.76 0.51
N GLY A 229 -12.74 -6.60 0.48
CA GLY A 229 -12.67 -5.60 1.52
C GLY A 229 -13.77 -5.73 2.58
N CYS A 230 -14.10 -4.63 3.24
CA CYS A 230 -15.25 -4.58 4.15
C CYS A 230 -15.88 -3.18 4.17
N ASP A 231 -17.18 -3.13 4.44
CA ASP A 231 -17.89 -1.87 4.61
C ASP A 231 -17.47 -1.15 5.90
N ILE A 232 -17.19 0.14 5.78
CA ILE A 232 -16.89 1.01 6.92
C ILE A 232 -18.16 1.77 7.32
N ASP A 233 -18.63 1.53 8.54
CA ASP A 233 -19.80 2.17 9.13
C ASP A 233 -19.42 3.57 9.66
N TRP A 234 -19.24 4.53 8.75
CA TRP A 234 -18.93 5.91 9.09
C TRP A 234 -20.03 6.54 9.96
N LYS A 235 -19.64 7.14 11.09
CA LYS A 235 -20.57 7.78 12.04
C LYS A 235 -21.34 8.96 11.45
N SER A 236 -20.79 9.60 10.41
CA SER A 236 -21.46 10.64 9.63
C SER A 236 -20.75 10.86 8.29
N SER A 237 -21.42 11.44 7.29
CA SER A 237 -20.81 11.80 6.01
C SER A 237 -19.61 12.74 6.13
N LYS A 238 -19.57 13.60 7.15
CA LYS A 238 -18.43 14.50 7.43
C LYS A 238 -17.23 13.79 8.05
N LYS A 239 -17.45 12.60 8.60
CA LYS A 239 -16.42 11.74 9.18
C LYS A 239 -15.97 10.66 8.20
N ASN A 240 -16.68 10.51 7.08
CA ASN A 240 -16.22 9.68 5.98
C ASN A 240 -14.96 10.29 5.36
N LEU A 241 -13.85 9.56 5.47
CA LEU A 241 -12.54 9.98 4.99
C LEU A 241 -12.33 9.68 3.50
N THR A 242 -13.13 8.78 2.91
CA THR A 242 -13.05 8.38 1.50
C THR A 242 -13.72 9.36 0.56
N VAL A 243 -14.47 10.34 1.09
CA VAL A 243 -15.19 11.35 0.29
C VAL A 243 -14.91 12.76 0.79
N THR A 244 -14.97 13.73 -0.13
CA THR A 244 -14.97 15.15 0.19
C THR A 244 -16.34 15.76 -0.10
N VAL A 245 -16.97 16.34 0.93
CA VAL A 245 -18.29 16.96 0.82
C VAL A 245 -18.17 18.37 0.22
N LYS A 246 -18.64 18.56 -1.01
CA LYS A 246 -18.73 19.88 -1.67
C LYS A 246 -20.14 20.46 -1.55
N GLN A 247 -20.23 21.69 -1.04
CA GLN A 247 -21.51 22.41 -0.92
C GLN A 247 -21.80 23.25 -2.17
N LYS A 248 -22.89 22.95 -2.89
CA LYS A 248 -23.36 23.72 -4.04
C LYS A 248 -24.65 24.48 -3.68
N LYS A 249 -24.59 25.81 -3.73
CA LYS A 249 -25.78 26.66 -3.57
C LYS A 249 -26.64 26.56 -4.83
N GLN A 250 -27.81 25.96 -4.72
CA GLN A 250 -28.82 25.92 -5.77
C GLN A 250 -29.87 26.99 -5.51
N ARG A 251 -30.15 27.81 -6.54
CA ARG A 251 -31.24 28.79 -6.50
C ARG A 251 -32.41 28.27 -7.31
N ASN A 252 -33.56 28.10 -6.68
CA ASN A 252 -34.78 27.72 -7.38
C ASN A 252 -35.20 28.86 -8.31
N LYS A 253 -35.23 28.60 -9.63
CA LYS A 253 -35.52 29.61 -10.65
C LYS A 253 -36.93 30.20 -10.53
N LYS A 254 -37.89 29.47 -9.96
CA LYS A 254 -39.30 29.91 -9.84
C LYS A 254 -39.58 30.66 -8.53
N THR A 255 -39.06 30.18 -7.40
CA THR A 255 -39.35 30.74 -6.07
C THR A 255 -38.24 31.66 -5.53
N GLY A 256 -37.09 31.71 -6.20
CA GLY A 256 -35.94 32.51 -5.76
C GLY A 256 -35.22 31.99 -4.50
N GLN A 257 -35.78 30.98 -3.82
CA GLN A 257 -35.20 30.36 -2.63
C GLN A 257 -33.86 29.70 -2.95
N MET A 258 -32.91 29.89 -2.03
CA MET A 258 -31.57 29.31 -2.11
C MET A 258 -31.51 28.10 -1.18
N ARG A 259 -31.18 26.92 -1.72
CA ARG A 259 -30.91 25.69 -0.97
C ARG A 259 -29.44 25.32 -1.15
N VAL A 260 -28.77 24.92 -0.07
CA VAL A 260 -27.44 24.31 -0.16
C VAL A 260 -27.65 22.82 -0.38
N VAL A 261 -27.10 22.27 -1.46
CA VAL A 261 -27.07 20.84 -1.74
C VAL A 261 -25.65 20.37 -1.56
N GLU A 262 -25.44 19.40 -0.69
CA GLU A 262 -24.14 18.75 -0.48
C GLU A 262 -23.99 17.64 -1.53
N ARG A 263 -22.84 17.59 -2.20
CA ARG A 263 -22.44 16.52 -3.11
C ARG A 263 -21.16 15.90 -2.57
N GLU A 264 -21.14 14.60 -2.43
CA GLU A 264 -19.95 13.83 -2.07
C GLU A 264 -19.20 13.48 -3.34
N GLU A 265 -17.88 13.65 -3.31
CA GLU A 265 -16.97 13.25 -4.39
C GLU A 265 -15.87 12.38 -3.78
N PRO A 266 -15.56 11.20 -4.34
CA PRO A 266 -14.48 10.34 -3.87
C PRO A 266 -13.15 11.09 -3.78
N CYS A 267 -12.34 10.76 -2.78
CA CYS A 267 -11.00 11.29 -2.64
C CYS A 267 -10.02 10.22 -2.13
N LYS A 268 -8.73 10.46 -2.34
CA LYS A 268 -7.67 9.57 -1.83
C LYS A 268 -7.73 9.50 -0.30
N SER A 269 -7.74 8.28 0.21
CA SER A 269 -7.72 7.94 1.63
C SER A 269 -7.18 6.52 1.79
N PHE A 270 -6.42 6.26 2.85
CA PHE A 270 -6.03 4.91 3.25
C PHE A 270 -7.24 3.97 3.33
N PHE A 271 -8.39 4.48 3.78
CA PHE A 271 -9.59 3.67 3.98
C PHE A 271 -10.23 3.17 2.69
N ASN A 272 -9.82 3.67 1.51
CA ASN A 272 -10.18 3.07 0.22
C ASN A 272 -9.58 1.65 0.08
N PHE A 273 -8.52 1.32 0.82
CA PHE A 273 -7.96 -0.03 0.87
C PHE A 273 -8.97 -1.12 1.28
N PHE A 274 -10.05 -0.75 1.98
CA PHE A 274 -11.13 -1.67 2.35
C PHE A 274 -12.27 -1.72 1.33
N SER A 275 -12.17 -0.98 0.23
CA SER A 275 -13.11 -0.96 -0.88
C SER A 275 -12.30 -1.20 -2.17
N PRO A 276 -11.85 -2.44 -2.40
CA PRO A 276 -10.98 -2.76 -3.52
C PRO A 276 -11.65 -2.40 -4.86
N PRO A 277 -10.85 -2.07 -5.89
CA PRO A 277 -11.38 -1.76 -7.21
C PRO A 277 -12.14 -2.97 -7.77
N ASN A 278 -13.36 -2.74 -8.28
CA ASN A 278 -14.21 -3.79 -8.83
C ASN A 278 -14.30 -3.64 -10.35
N PRO A 279 -13.80 -4.62 -11.14
CA PRO A 279 -13.86 -4.57 -12.61
C PRO A 279 -15.29 -4.63 -13.16
N ASP A 280 -16.27 -5.08 -12.36
CA ASP A 280 -17.68 -5.15 -12.78
C ASP A 280 -18.46 -3.84 -12.52
N ASP A 281 -17.90 -2.86 -11.79
CA ASP A 281 -18.57 -1.58 -11.49
C ASP A 281 -18.37 -0.51 -12.59
N ASP A 282 -17.59 -0.80 -13.63
CA ASP A 282 -17.34 0.08 -14.77
C ASP A 282 -18.50 0.01 -15.79
N ASP A 283 -19.63 0.62 -15.44
CA ASP A 283 -20.73 0.95 -16.37
C ASP A 283 -20.36 2.09 -17.36
N ASP A 284 -19.13 2.66 -17.27
CA ASP A 284 -18.63 3.74 -18.13
C ASP A 284 -17.69 3.17 -19.22
N GLU A 285 -18.23 3.10 -20.45
CA GLU A 285 -17.73 2.49 -21.70
C GLU A 285 -16.39 3.03 -22.28
N ASP A 286 -15.47 3.59 -21.48
CA ASP A 286 -14.20 4.16 -21.97
C ASP A 286 -13.00 3.24 -21.66
N SER A 287 -12.60 2.46 -22.67
CA SER A 287 -11.43 1.55 -22.79
C SER A 287 -10.04 2.13 -22.42
N THR A 288 -9.97 3.28 -21.77
CA THR A 288 -8.73 3.91 -21.23
C THR A 288 -8.58 3.72 -19.72
N ASP A 289 -9.60 3.21 -19.02
CA ASP A 289 -9.56 3.00 -17.57
C ASP A 289 -9.11 1.58 -17.17
N ASP A 290 -9.09 0.59 -18.07
CA ASP A 290 -8.63 -0.78 -17.78
C ASP A 290 -7.17 -0.82 -17.28
N ASP A 291 -6.24 -0.13 -17.96
CA ASP A 291 -4.82 -0.07 -17.55
C ASP A 291 -4.65 0.63 -16.18
N PHE A 292 -5.54 1.59 -15.87
CA PHE A 292 -5.51 2.31 -14.60
C PHE A 292 -6.07 1.44 -13.47
N LEU A 293 -7.15 0.71 -13.73
CA LEU A 293 -7.75 -0.24 -12.81
C LEU A 293 -6.77 -1.38 -12.48
N GLU A 294 -6.09 -1.94 -13.49
CA GLU A 294 -5.07 -2.97 -13.29
C GLU A 294 -3.92 -2.46 -12.41
N GLN A 295 -3.46 -1.23 -12.64
CA GLN A 295 -2.44 -0.59 -11.79
C GLN A 295 -2.94 -0.35 -10.35
N GLU A 296 -4.20 0.04 -10.16
CA GLU A 296 -4.76 0.22 -8.82
C GLU A 296 -4.88 -1.11 -8.06
N MET A 297 -5.27 -2.18 -8.76
CA MET A 297 -5.29 -3.53 -8.20
C MET A 297 -3.88 -4.05 -7.86
N GLU A 298 -2.88 -3.83 -8.73
CA GLU A 298 -1.50 -4.22 -8.46
C GLU A 298 -0.94 -3.50 -7.22
N MET A 299 -1.18 -2.19 -7.12
CA MET A 299 -0.78 -1.38 -5.96
C MET A 299 -1.49 -1.85 -4.67
N ASP A 300 -2.78 -2.20 -4.76
CA ASP A 300 -3.52 -2.73 -3.62
C ASP A 300 -2.91 -4.06 -3.12
N VAL A 301 -2.60 -4.97 -4.04
CA VAL A 301 -1.94 -6.24 -3.75
C VAL A 301 -0.55 -6.03 -3.16
N GLU A 302 0.22 -5.09 -3.69
CA GLU A 302 1.54 -4.73 -3.17
C GLU A 302 1.45 -4.25 -1.70
N VAL A 303 0.51 -3.35 -1.41
CA VAL A 303 0.26 -2.86 -0.04
C VAL A 303 -0.17 -4.00 0.89
N GLY A 304 -1.11 -4.84 0.44
CA GLY A 304 -1.57 -6.00 1.21
C GLY A 304 -0.45 -6.98 1.54
N THR A 305 0.40 -7.25 0.54
CA THR A 305 1.59 -8.11 0.67
C THR A 305 2.61 -7.50 1.64
N ALA A 306 2.90 -6.21 1.51
CA ALA A 306 3.81 -5.50 2.41
C ALA A 306 3.31 -5.55 3.86
N LEU A 307 2.01 -5.36 4.09
CA LEU A 307 1.43 -5.49 5.42
C LEU A 307 1.56 -6.92 5.97
N ALA A 308 1.14 -7.93 5.20
CA ALA A 308 1.10 -9.32 5.64
C ALA A 308 2.49 -9.93 5.85
N GLN A 309 3.43 -9.67 4.94
CA GLN A 309 4.73 -10.34 4.90
C GLN A 309 5.83 -9.55 5.57
N GLU A 310 5.71 -8.22 5.63
CA GLU A 310 6.80 -7.37 6.10
C GLU A 310 6.47 -6.58 7.37
N VAL A 311 5.43 -5.75 7.32
CA VAL A 311 5.12 -4.80 8.40
C VAL A 311 4.59 -5.53 9.62
N VAL A 312 3.58 -6.40 9.47
CA VAL A 312 3.00 -7.13 10.61
C VAL A 312 4.04 -8.02 11.30
N PRO A 313 4.84 -8.84 10.60
CA PRO A 313 5.83 -9.68 11.27
C PRO A 313 6.96 -8.89 11.94
N ARG A 314 7.32 -7.72 11.40
CA ARG A 314 8.47 -6.91 11.84
C ARG A 314 8.06 -5.52 12.33
N ALA A 315 6.88 -5.38 12.93
CA ALA A 315 6.30 -4.06 13.22
C ALA A 315 7.22 -3.11 14.01
N ILE A 316 8.02 -3.64 14.95
CA ILE A 316 8.98 -2.84 15.73
C ILE A 316 10.11 -2.26 14.85
N PHE A 317 10.59 -3.01 13.85
CA PHE A 317 11.64 -2.57 12.91
C PHE A 317 11.15 -1.41 12.03
N TYR A 318 9.87 -1.43 11.64
CA TYR A 318 9.26 -0.28 10.97
C TYR A 318 9.02 0.87 11.95
N TYR A 319 8.51 0.59 13.16
CA TYR A 319 8.26 1.63 14.17
C TYR A 319 9.54 2.42 14.54
N THR A 320 10.68 1.75 14.71
CA THR A 320 11.96 2.42 15.06
C THR A 320 12.57 3.20 13.90
N GLY A 321 12.04 3.05 12.68
CA GLY A 321 12.59 3.68 11.48
C GLY A 321 13.82 2.95 10.91
N GLU A 322 14.20 1.80 11.46
CA GLU A 322 15.30 0.97 10.93
C GLU A 322 15.04 0.56 9.47
N ALA A 323 13.77 0.31 9.11
CA ALA A 323 13.34 0.08 7.73
C ALA A 323 13.79 1.18 6.77
N VAL A 324 13.59 2.44 7.16
CA VAL A 324 13.96 3.61 6.34
C VAL A 324 15.48 3.71 6.19
N VAL A 325 16.22 3.44 7.26
CA VAL A 325 17.70 3.42 7.24
C VAL A 325 18.22 2.34 6.30
N GLU A 326 17.66 1.13 6.37
CA GLU A 326 18.06 0.02 5.50
C GLU A 326 17.75 0.31 4.03
N THR A 327 16.56 0.85 3.73
CA THR A 327 16.20 1.28 2.37
C THR A 327 17.14 2.37 1.86
N GLY A 328 17.46 3.38 2.68
CA GLY A 328 18.41 4.42 2.32
C GLY A 328 19.81 3.87 2.03
N LYS A 329 20.25 2.86 2.78
CA LYS A 329 21.52 2.17 2.53
C LYS A 329 21.50 1.41 1.20
N LYS A 330 20.43 0.65 0.92
CA LYS A 330 20.26 -0.09 -0.35
C LYS A 330 20.27 0.85 -1.55
N LEU A 331 19.56 1.97 -1.47
CA LEU A 331 19.56 3.00 -2.53
C LEU A 331 20.96 3.59 -2.74
N ARG A 332 21.70 3.88 -1.67
CA ARG A 332 23.08 4.38 -1.78
C ARG A 332 24.00 3.38 -2.46
N GLU A 333 23.87 2.09 -2.15
CA GLU A 333 24.64 1.00 -2.79
C GLU A 333 24.24 0.79 -4.25
N GLN A 334 22.96 0.94 -4.58
CA GLN A 334 22.44 0.74 -5.95
C GLN A 334 22.82 1.88 -6.90
N PHE A 335 22.84 3.12 -6.41
CA PHE A 335 23.05 4.32 -7.23
C PHE A 335 24.42 4.99 -7.03
N ASP A 336 25.35 4.34 -6.31
CA ASP A 336 26.75 4.77 -6.09
C ASP A 336 26.93 6.26 -5.78
N PHE A 337 26.12 6.81 -4.86
CA PHE A 337 26.28 8.17 -4.33
C PHE A 337 27.48 8.28 -3.36
N GLY A 338 28.60 7.62 -3.67
CA GLY A 338 29.61 7.25 -2.69
C GLY A 338 31.06 7.17 -3.13
N ASN A 339 31.40 7.48 -4.39
CA ASN A 339 32.80 7.55 -4.80
C ASN A 339 33.11 8.74 -5.73
N GLU A 340 32.76 9.95 -5.27
CA GLU A 340 33.59 11.11 -5.63
C GLU A 340 34.82 11.04 -4.70
N GLU A 341 35.87 10.37 -5.18
CA GLU A 341 37.22 10.66 -4.72
C GLU A 341 37.40 12.16 -4.90
N SER A 342 37.36 12.88 -3.77
CA SER A 342 37.89 14.23 -3.67
C SER A 342 39.38 14.10 -3.97
N ASP A 343 39.74 14.24 -5.25
CA ASP A 343 41.10 14.56 -5.67
C ASP A 343 41.41 15.92 -5.04
N GLU A 344 41.89 15.88 -3.79
CA GLU A 344 42.70 16.92 -3.19
C GLU A 344 44.04 16.93 -3.93
N GLU A 345 44.04 17.39 -5.19
CA GLU A 345 45.26 17.91 -5.82
C GLU A 345 45.49 19.33 -5.29
N ASP A 346 46.21 19.32 -4.16
CA ASP A 346 47.23 20.28 -3.75
C ASP A 346 47.86 21.04 -4.93
N ASP A 347 47.67 22.37 -4.97
CA ASP A 347 48.60 23.27 -5.66
C ASP A 347 48.72 24.54 -4.80
N ASP A 348 49.65 24.42 -3.83
CA ASP A 348 50.38 25.53 -3.21
C ASP A 348 50.93 26.48 -4.30
N ASP A 349 50.59 27.77 -4.26
CA ASP A 349 51.62 28.81 -4.24
C ASP A 349 51.07 30.20 -3.87
N ASP A 350 51.86 30.84 -2.99
CA ASP A 350 51.86 32.21 -2.47
C ASP A 350 51.43 33.32 -3.45
N ASP A 351 50.73 34.36 -2.95
CA ASP A 351 51.38 35.66 -2.71
C ASP A 351 50.51 36.63 -1.88
N ASP A 352 51.21 37.43 -1.08
CA ASP A 352 50.79 38.52 -0.20
C ASP A 352 49.86 39.57 -0.87
N ASP A 353 48.90 40.11 -0.11
CA ASP A 353 48.96 41.53 0.29
C ASP A 353 47.84 41.89 1.29
N ASP A 354 48.28 42.49 2.40
CA ASP A 354 47.48 43.26 3.35
C ASP A 354 46.86 44.50 2.67
N GLU A 355 45.64 44.88 3.06
CA GLU A 355 45.24 46.26 3.44
C GLU A 355 43.70 46.39 3.51
N ASP A 356 43.23 46.51 4.75
CA ASP A 356 42.30 47.50 5.32
C ASP A 356 41.02 48.02 4.60
N GLU A 357 40.03 48.23 5.48
CA GLU A 357 38.96 49.26 5.48
C GLU A 357 37.62 49.04 4.74
N ASP A 358 36.61 48.84 5.60
CA ASP A 358 35.34 49.58 5.71
C ASP A 358 34.20 49.51 4.66
N GLU A 359 33.06 49.06 5.22
CA GLU A 359 31.69 49.57 5.07
C GLU A 359 31.13 49.98 3.68
N ALA A 360 30.14 49.19 3.24
CA ALA A 360 28.73 49.60 3.07
C ALA A 360 28.07 49.32 1.70
N ALA A 361 26.85 48.76 1.84
CA ALA A 361 25.65 48.97 1.04
C ALA A 361 25.40 48.18 -0.27
N ALA A 362 24.32 47.40 -0.18
CA ALA A 362 23.23 47.25 -1.16
C ALA A 362 23.45 46.41 -2.42
N GLY A 363 22.51 45.49 -2.66
CA GLY A 363 22.14 45.08 -4.02
C GLY A 363 21.91 43.59 -4.20
N ALA A 364 20.65 43.19 -4.16
CA ALA A 364 20.20 41.92 -4.68
C ALA A 364 20.60 41.73 -6.17
N SER A 365 20.91 40.50 -6.56
CA SER A 365 20.23 39.73 -7.63
C SER A 365 21.17 38.86 -8.50
N LYS A 366 20.73 37.59 -8.69
CA LYS A 366 21.00 36.62 -9.76
C LYS A 366 22.17 35.64 -9.59
N PHE A 367 21.82 34.43 -9.15
CA PHE A 367 22.09 33.25 -9.97
C PHE A 367 20.83 32.80 -10.71
N ARG A 368 21.02 32.57 -11.99
CA ARG A 368 20.03 32.28 -13.03
C ARG A 368 19.77 30.78 -13.05
N ASN A 369 18.50 30.42 -12.85
CA ASN A 369 17.95 29.17 -13.35
C ASN A 369 17.98 29.18 -14.89
N ILE A 370 18.65 28.19 -15.48
CA ILE A 370 18.58 27.86 -16.90
C ILE A 370 17.76 26.57 -16.99
N VAL A 371 16.49 26.70 -17.40
CA VAL A 371 15.78 25.79 -18.33
C VAL A 371 14.63 26.62 -18.94
N ARG A 372 14.87 27.16 -20.14
CA ARG A 372 13.84 27.44 -21.18
C ARG A 372 13.62 26.10 -21.90
N GLN A 373 12.51 25.74 -22.53
CA GLN A 373 11.41 26.43 -23.22
C GLN A 373 10.37 25.31 -23.47
N ARG A 374 9.05 25.52 -23.53
CA ARG A 374 8.38 26.14 -24.69
C ARG A 374 6.90 26.37 -24.37
N GLY A 375 6.54 27.63 -24.12
CA GLY A 375 5.17 28.14 -24.24
C GLY A 375 5.24 29.39 -25.11
N GLY A 376 4.59 29.37 -26.27
CA GLY A 376 4.47 30.51 -27.16
C GLY A 376 3.08 31.12 -27.00
N GLY A 377 2.94 32.07 -26.08
CA GLY A 377 1.84 33.03 -26.08
C GLY A 377 2.27 34.30 -26.80
N THR A 378 1.38 34.90 -27.57
CA THR A 378 1.48 36.31 -27.97
C THR A 378 0.33 37.10 -27.37
N THR A 379 0.74 38.26 -26.86
CA THR A 379 0.06 39.23 -26.01
C THR A 379 -0.77 40.25 -26.82
N PRO A 380 -1.51 41.16 -26.13
CA PRO A 380 -2.77 41.72 -26.60
C PRO A 380 -2.65 43.14 -27.15
N GLY A 381 -3.72 43.62 -27.77
CA GLY A 381 -3.87 45.03 -28.12
C GLY A 381 -5.32 45.44 -28.44
N GLY A 382 -5.88 46.29 -27.57
CA GLY A 382 -6.50 47.56 -27.98
C GLY A 382 -7.90 47.62 -28.61
N ARG A 383 -8.81 48.23 -27.84
CA ARG A 383 -9.79 49.28 -28.24
C ARG A 383 -10.72 49.06 -29.45
N GLY A 384 -12.04 49.17 -29.19
CA GLY A 384 -12.90 50.08 -29.96
C GLY A 384 -14.19 49.50 -30.56
N GLY A 385 -15.33 49.86 -29.95
CA GLY A 385 -16.42 50.61 -30.61
C GLY A 385 -17.31 49.97 -31.69
N ARG A 386 -18.61 49.93 -31.36
CA ARG A 386 -19.80 50.16 -32.22
C ARG A 386 -20.23 49.10 -33.26
N GLY A 387 -21.47 48.62 -33.08
CA GLY A 387 -22.55 48.93 -34.03
C GLY A 387 -23.40 47.76 -34.57
N GLY A 388 -24.67 47.73 -34.17
CA GLY A 388 -25.85 47.23 -34.92
C GLY A 388 -25.95 45.72 -35.17
N ALA A 389 -27.11 45.09 -35.42
CA ALA A 389 -28.53 45.45 -35.38
C ALA A 389 -29.31 44.15 -35.71
N ALA A 390 -30.63 44.18 -35.46
CA ALA A 390 -31.67 43.20 -35.87
C ALA A 390 -31.74 41.89 -35.04
N GLY A 391 -32.90 41.39 -34.61
CA GLY A 391 -34.28 41.85 -34.78
C GLY A 391 -35.25 40.72 -34.38
N GLN A 392 -36.27 41.10 -33.59
CA GLN A 392 -37.67 40.60 -33.58
C GLN A 392 -38.01 39.16 -33.16
N GLN A 393 -38.83 39.11 -32.10
CA GLN A 393 -39.77 38.07 -31.62
C GLN A 393 -40.92 37.78 -32.62
N PRO A 394 -41.98 37.02 -32.27
CA PRO A 394 -42.13 35.60 -31.88
C PRO A 394 -43.21 34.90 -32.79
N PRO A 395 -43.71 33.70 -32.44
CA PRO A 395 -45.11 33.61 -31.93
C PRO A 395 -45.25 32.58 -30.79
N GLN A 396 -45.94 32.93 -29.69
CA GLN A 396 -47.36 32.71 -29.37
C GLN A 396 -47.80 31.26 -29.05
N GLN A 397 -48.46 31.21 -27.88
CA GLN A 397 -49.16 30.13 -27.19
C GLN A 397 -50.29 29.48 -28.01
N GLU A 398 -50.59 28.21 -27.73
CA GLU A 398 -51.98 27.72 -27.69
C GLU A 398 -52.22 26.76 -26.52
N CYS A 399 -53.43 26.88 -25.97
CA CYS A 399 -54.01 26.19 -24.81
C CYS A 399 -54.74 24.90 -25.20
N LYS A 400 -54.92 23.97 -24.24
CA LYS A 400 -56.19 23.32 -23.80
C LYS A 400 -55.87 22.12 -22.89
N GLN A 401 -56.29 22.13 -21.63
CA GLN A 401 -57.54 21.53 -21.10
C GLN A 401 -57.71 20.04 -21.43
N GLN A 402 -57.52 19.16 -20.46
CA GLN A 402 -58.58 18.59 -19.61
C GLN A 402 -57.98 18.00 -18.33
#